data_AF-A0A383BRR6-F1
#
_entry.id   AF-A0A383BRR6-F1
#
_cell.length_a   1.000
_cell.length_b   1.000
_cell.length_c   1.000
_cell.angle_alpha   90.00
_cell.angle_beta   90.00
_cell.angle_gamma   90.00
#
_symmetry.space_group_name_H-M   'P 1'
#
loop_
_entity.id
_entity.type
_entity.pdbx_description
1 polymer ?
#
loop_
_entity_poly.entity_id
_entity_poly.type
_entity_poly.pdbx_seq_one_letter_code
_entity_poly.pdbx_strand_id
1 'polypeptide(L)'
;VQYLMYEWMPIEVYDPEIEDYEQKPFFREVTRSISSSVLFIITFVRDIFLGGVKTIVAFTSWDFVDKNKWAYWPGLPWTVIIGGAVILGYKLQGKGLAILAAVSTTYIGVFGQWKPSMETLSFVMIAAPISCILGLVLGVWGYKSKVVEAALQPLLNVAQTMPHYSYLIPVLVFFGVGDHAAAIATIIFATPPMVRLTLLGLKNVSPEVVEAGMMSGCSNFQLLYKVLIPTARRDILIGVNQVI
;
A
#
# COMPACT_ATOMS: atom_id res chain seq x y z
N VAL A 1 -50.86 4.12 -4.84
CA VAL A 1 -50.37 2.78 -5.28
C VAL A 1 -50.02 2.03 -4.01
N GLN A 2 -50.83 1.05 -3.62
CA GLN A 2 -50.55 0.16 -2.49
C GLN A 2 -49.35 -0.70 -2.89
N TYR A 3 -48.19 -0.50 -2.28
CA TYR A 3 -47.02 -1.31 -2.59
C TYR A 3 -47.17 -2.64 -1.84
N LEU A 4 -47.21 -3.76 -2.58
CA LEU A 4 -47.26 -5.15 -2.04
C LEU A 4 -46.27 -5.41 -0.91
N MET A 5 -45.15 -4.68 -0.89
CA MET A 5 -44.12 -4.75 0.15
C MET A 5 -44.65 -4.43 1.56
N TYR A 6 -45.66 -3.55 1.71
CA TYR A 6 -46.24 -3.21 3.02
C TYR A 6 -47.35 -4.18 3.46
N GLU A 7 -47.80 -5.06 2.58
CA GLU A 7 -48.85 -6.04 2.87
C GLU A 7 -48.26 -7.43 3.15
N TRP A 8 -47.06 -7.71 2.65
CA TRP A 8 -46.39 -8.98 2.83
C TRP A 8 -45.51 -8.99 4.09
N MET A 9 -46.01 -9.63 5.16
CA MET A 9 -45.31 -9.87 6.43
C MET A 9 -44.80 -8.59 7.12
N PRO A 10 -45.70 -7.68 7.53
CA PRO A 10 -45.32 -6.54 8.34
C PRO A 10 -44.87 -7.00 9.73
N ILE A 11 -43.80 -6.41 10.23
CA ILE A 11 -43.30 -6.62 11.59
C ILE A 11 -43.43 -5.33 12.38
N GLU A 12 -43.77 -5.45 13.66
CA GLU A 12 -43.84 -4.32 14.58
C GLU A 12 -42.43 -4.01 15.08
N VAL A 13 -41.92 -2.84 14.69
CA VAL A 13 -40.60 -2.37 15.10
C VAL A 13 -40.81 -1.15 15.99
N TYR A 14 -40.28 -1.22 17.21
CA TYR A 14 -40.30 -0.09 18.14
C TYR A 14 -39.50 1.07 17.57
N ASP A 15 -40.13 2.24 17.45
CA ASP A 15 -39.49 3.44 16.96
C ASP A 15 -39.28 4.43 18.13
N PRO A 16 -38.03 4.65 18.56
CA PRO A 16 -37.73 5.47 19.74
C PRO A 16 -38.00 6.97 19.54
N GLU A 17 -38.24 7.44 18.32
CA GLU A 17 -38.58 8.86 18.06
C GLU A 17 -40.06 9.17 18.31
N ILE A 18 -40.93 8.17 18.11
CA ILE A 18 -42.39 8.27 18.33
C ILE A 18 -42.86 7.52 19.58
N GLU A 19 -41.93 6.86 20.29
CA GLU A 19 -42.16 6.03 21.48
C GLU A 19 -43.22 4.93 21.28
N ASP A 20 -43.47 4.50 20.04
CA ASP A 20 -44.52 3.55 19.67
C ASP A 20 -44.04 2.52 18.62
N TYR A 21 -44.80 1.45 18.44
CA TYR A 21 -44.51 0.40 17.48
C TYR A 21 -45.07 0.74 16.10
N GLU A 22 -44.18 0.91 15.12
CA GLU A 22 -44.58 1.14 13.73
C GLU A 22 -44.51 -0.16 12.94
N GLN A 23 -45.56 -0.46 12.15
CA GLN A 23 -45.55 -1.61 11.25
C GLN A 23 -44.66 -1.31 10.04
N LYS A 24 -43.48 -1.94 10.01
CA LYS A 24 -42.51 -1.81 8.92
C LYS A 24 -42.47 -3.11 8.11
N PRO A 25 -42.26 -3.02 6.79
CA PRO A 25 -42.08 -4.22 5.95
C PRO A 25 -40.90 -5.08 6.43
N PHE A 26 -41.09 -6.39 6.57
CA PHE A 26 -39.99 -7.30 6.91
C PHE A 26 -38.79 -7.16 5.96
N PHE A 27 -39.03 -7.03 4.66
CA PHE A 27 -37.98 -6.85 3.67
C PHE A 27 -37.16 -5.56 3.88
N ARG A 28 -37.79 -4.48 4.37
CA ARG A 28 -37.09 -3.23 4.72
C ARG A 28 -36.17 -3.42 5.92
N GLU A 29 -36.58 -4.21 6.89
CA GLU A 29 -35.77 -4.44 8.09
C GLU A 29 -34.60 -5.40 7.83
N VAL A 30 -34.82 -6.43 7.01
CA VAL A 30 -33.73 -7.32 6.56
C VAL A 30 -32.67 -6.53 5.79
N THR A 31 -33.08 -5.66 4.86
CA THR A 31 -32.13 -4.83 4.09
C THR A 31 -31.42 -3.80 4.98
N ARG A 32 -32.09 -3.20 5.98
CA ARG A 32 -31.45 -2.35 7.00
C ARG A 32 -30.48 -3.11 7.89
N SER A 33 -30.82 -4.33 8.30
CA SER A 33 -29.96 -5.20 9.13
C SER A 33 -28.70 -5.62 8.39
N ILE A 34 -28.81 -5.95 7.09
CA ILE A 34 -27.65 -6.21 6.24
C ILE A 34 -26.80 -4.96 6.11
N SER A 35 -27.41 -3.81 5.82
CA SER A 35 -26.72 -2.54 5.68
C SER A 35 -26.01 -2.13 6.99
N SER A 36 -26.65 -2.31 8.14
CA SER A 36 -26.07 -2.00 9.45
C SER A 36 -24.94 -2.96 9.83
N SER A 37 -25.05 -4.23 9.47
CA SER A 37 -23.98 -5.22 9.68
C SER A 37 -22.75 -4.90 8.83
N VAL A 38 -22.94 -4.54 7.56
CA VAL A 38 -21.86 -4.08 6.69
C VAL A 38 -21.23 -2.79 7.23
N LEU A 39 -22.06 -1.82 7.63
CA LEU A 39 -21.59 -0.58 8.24
C LEU A 39 -20.79 -0.85 9.51
N PHE A 40 -21.27 -1.74 10.37
CA PHE A 40 -20.60 -2.15 11.60
C PHE A 40 -19.21 -2.73 11.30
N ILE A 41 -19.09 -3.62 10.32
CA ILE A 41 -17.79 -4.18 9.90
C ILE A 41 -16.88 -3.07 9.41
N ILE A 42 -17.38 -2.16 8.57
CA ILE A 42 -16.60 -1.01 8.07
C ILE A 42 -16.12 -0.14 9.23
N THR A 43 -17.00 0.21 10.18
CA THR A 43 -16.63 1.05 11.33
C THR A 43 -15.69 0.33 12.27
N PHE A 44 -15.88 -0.97 12.51
CA PHE A 44 -15.03 -1.77 13.37
C PHE A 44 -13.61 -1.88 12.81
N VAL A 45 -13.47 -2.21 11.53
CA VAL A 45 -12.16 -2.23 10.85
C VAL A 45 -11.56 -0.83 10.86
N ARG A 46 -12.36 0.20 10.54
CA ARG A 46 -11.90 1.58 10.56
C ARG A 46 -11.39 1.99 11.94
N ASP A 47 -12.05 1.62 13.03
CA ASP A 47 -11.61 2.03 14.37
C ASP A 47 -10.39 1.25 14.85
N ILE A 48 -10.22 -0.02 14.46
CA ILE A 48 -8.98 -0.78 14.72
C ILE A 48 -7.79 -0.16 14.00
N PHE A 49 -7.92 0.08 12.69
CA PHE A 49 -6.82 0.58 11.88
C PHE A 49 -6.62 2.09 12.08
N LEU A 50 -7.68 2.89 12.01
CA LEU A 50 -7.61 4.33 12.18
C LEU A 50 -7.55 4.79 13.63
N GLY A 51 -7.96 4.01 14.63
CA GLY A 51 -7.80 4.41 16.04
C GLY A 51 -6.32 4.61 16.39
N GLY A 52 -5.47 3.66 15.99
CA GLY A 52 -4.02 3.78 16.11
C GLY A 52 -3.42 4.85 15.19
N VAL A 53 -3.89 4.93 13.94
CA VAL A 53 -3.42 5.95 12.98
C VAL A 53 -3.81 7.37 13.41
N LYS A 54 -4.98 7.60 14.02
CA LYS A 54 -5.40 8.91 14.53
C LYS A 54 -4.47 9.40 15.64
N THR A 55 -3.95 8.49 16.47
CA THR A 55 -2.93 8.84 17.47
C THR A 55 -1.62 9.24 16.79
N ILE A 56 -1.16 8.48 15.80
CA ILE A 56 0.06 8.81 15.04
C ILE A 56 -0.11 10.13 14.27
N VAL A 57 -1.22 10.28 13.55
CA VAL A 57 -1.60 11.48 12.79
C VAL A 57 -1.82 12.67 13.72
N ALA A 58 -2.30 12.51 14.95
CA ALA A 58 -2.37 13.62 15.91
C ALA A 58 -0.98 14.21 16.20
N PHE A 59 0.09 13.41 16.12
CA PHE A 59 1.47 13.86 16.29
C PHE A 59 2.22 14.12 14.97
N THR A 60 1.62 13.86 13.81
CA THR A 60 2.27 14.02 12.49
C THR A 60 1.42 14.86 11.51
N SER A 61 0.25 15.31 11.92
CA SER A 61 -0.67 16.12 11.11
C SER A 61 -0.11 17.52 10.86
N TRP A 62 -0.58 18.14 9.79
CA TRP A 62 -0.32 19.55 9.49
C TRP A 62 -0.68 20.45 10.68
N ASP A 63 -1.77 20.17 11.39
CA ASP A 63 -2.17 20.86 12.62
C ASP A 63 -1.11 20.75 13.74
N PHE A 64 -0.44 19.60 13.87
CA PHE A 64 0.63 19.41 14.84
C PHE A 64 1.90 20.15 14.43
N VAL A 65 2.26 20.09 13.13
CA VAL A 65 3.44 20.75 12.57
C VAL A 65 3.29 22.28 12.65
N ASP A 66 2.11 22.82 12.36
CA ASP A 66 1.82 24.25 12.45
C ASP A 66 1.88 24.77 13.90
N LYS A 67 1.43 23.96 14.87
CA LYS A 67 1.55 24.29 16.30
C LYS A 67 2.99 24.19 16.82
N ASN A 68 3.81 23.31 16.23
CA ASN A 68 5.17 23.04 16.67
C ASN A 68 6.20 23.55 15.67
N LYS A 69 6.66 24.79 15.85
CA LYS A 69 7.67 25.43 14.97
C LYS A 69 8.98 24.63 14.82
N TRP A 70 9.31 23.75 15.75
CA TRP A 70 10.48 22.86 15.68
C TRP A 70 10.29 21.68 14.71
N ALA A 71 9.04 21.32 14.40
CA ALA A 71 8.69 20.27 13.45
C ALA A 71 8.56 20.80 12.01
N TYR A 72 8.48 22.12 11.83
CA TYR A 72 8.44 22.75 10.52
C TYR A 72 9.83 22.73 9.87
N TRP A 73 10.01 21.87 8.86
CA TRP A 73 11.22 21.86 8.04
C TRP A 73 11.04 22.82 6.85
N PRO A 74 11.87 23.86 6.71
CA PRO A 74 11.74 24.79 5.60
C PRO A 74 11.97 24.05 4.27
N GLY A 75 11.07 24.29 3.31
CA GLY A 75 11.18 23.70 1.98
C GLY A 75 12.54 24.04 1.35
N LEU A 76 13.25 23.01 0.89
CA LEU A 76 14.50 23.20 0.17
C LEU A 76 14.25 24.03 -1.10
N PRO A 77 15.10 25.01 -1.43
CA PRO A 77 15.00 25.73 -2.68
C PRO A 77 15.02 24.75 -3.86
N TRP A 78 14.21 25.03 -4.88
CA TRP A 78 14.06 24.14 -6.05
C TRP A 78 15.40 23.87 -6.75
N THR A 79 16.30 24.85 -6.77
CA THR A 79 17.66 24.73 -7.32
C THR A 79 18.52 23.70 -6.57
N VAL A 80 18.36 23.58 -5.25
CA VAL A 80 19.09 22.60 -4.43
C VAL A 80 18.62 21.19 -4.77
N ILE A 81 17.31 21.00 -4.97
CA ILE A 81 16.74 19.70 -5.34
C ILE A 81 17.20 19.30 -6.75
N ILE A 82 17.21 20.22 -7.71
CA ILE A 82 17.76 19.98 -9.06
C ILE A 82 19.25 19.62 -8.96
N GLY A 83 20.04 20.42 -8.26
CA GLY A 83 21.47 20.15 -8.09
C GLY A 83 21.72 18.77 -7.48
N GLY A 84 20.94 18.41 -6.45
CA GLY A 84 20.97 17.07 -5.85
C GLY A 84 20.62 15.96 -6.84
N ALA A 85 19.55 16.12 -7.62
CA ALA A 85 19.13 15.16 -8.64
C ALA A 85 20.19 14.97 -9.73
N VAL A 86 20.85 16.05 -10.16
CA VAL A 86 21.93 16.02 -11.16
C VAL A 86 23.16 15.30 -10.63
N ILE A 87 23.59 15.61 -9.40
CA ILE A 87 24.73 14.95 -8.75
C ILE A 87 24.44 13.45 -8.58
N LEU A 88 23.24 13.11 -8.14
CA LEU A 88 22.81 11.72 -7.97
C LEU A 88 22.78 10.98 -9.31
N GLY A 89 22.20 11.58 -10.35
CA GLY A 89 22.19 11.03 -11.71
C GLY A 89 23.59 10.82 -12.27
N TYR A 90 24.50 11.77 -12.04
CA TYR A 90 25.90 11.65 -12.44
C TYR A 90 26.59 10.48 -11.75
N LYS A 91 26.36 10.27 -10.45
CA LYS A 91 26.98 9.20 -9.67
C LYS A 91 26.45 7.81 -10.04
N LEU A 92 25.18 7.70 -10.45
CA LEU A 92 24.56 6.41 -10.76
C LEU A 92 24.91 5.90 -12.17
N GLN A 93 24.80 6.74 -13.19
CA GLN A 93 24.94 6.31 -14.59
C GLN A 93 25.74 7.30 -15.46
N GLY A 94 26.40 8.28 -14.84
CA GLY A 94 27.25 9.26 -15.53
C GLY A 94 26.49 10.41 -16.18
N LYS A 95 27.14 11.06 -17.16
CA LYS A 95 26.70 12.34 -17.75
C LYS A 95 25.30 12.29 -18.38
N GLY A 96 24.94 11.18 -19.02
CA GLY A 96 23.64 11.04 -19.70
C GLY A 96 22.46 11.18 -18.74
N LEU A 97 22.49 10.44 -17.62
CA LEU A 97 21.44 10.50 -16.61
C LEU A 97 21.43 11.84 -15.88
N ALA A 98 22.60 12.45 -15.64
CA ALA A 98 22.70 13.77 -15.03
C ALA A 98 22.00 14.86 -15.89
N ILE A 99 22.22 14.85 -17.21
CA ILE A 99 21.57 15.78 -18.14
C ILE A 99 20.07 15.53 -18.18
N LEU A 100 19.65 14.26 -18.26
CA LEU A 100 18.23 13.90 -18.26
C LEU A 100 17.53 14.37 -16.99
N ALA A 101 18.15 14.14 -15.82
CA ALA A 101 17.63 14.60 -14.53
C ALA A 101 17.57 16.14 -14.46
N ALA A 102 18.58 16.85 -14.96
CA ALA A 102 18.61 18.30 -14.99
C ALA A 102 17.45 18.87 -15.82
N VAL A 103 17.27 18.34 -17.04
CA VAL A 103 16.25 18.80 -17.98
C VAL A 103 14.85 18.50 -17.45
N SER A 104 14.60 17.29 -16.94
CA SER A 104 13.28 16.90 -16.44
C SER A 104 12.86 17.68 -15.21
N THR A 105 13.74 17.86 -14.22
CA THR A 105 13.40 18.61 -13.00
C THR A 105 13.31 20.11 -13.24
N THR A 106 14.13 20.66 -14.14
CA THR A 106 14.00 22.07 -14.57
C THR A 106 12.70 22.30 -15.32
N TYR A 107 12.31 21.37 -16.20
CA TYR A 107 11.04 21.41 -16.91
C TYR A 107 9.86 21.53 -15.93
N ILE A 108 9.81 20.67 -14.90
CA ILE A 108 8.77 20.73 -13.87
C ILE A 108 8.69 22.12 -13.21
N GLY A 109 9.84 22.72 -12.90
CA GLY A 109 9.93 24.04 -12.30
C GLY A 109 9.40 25.15 -13.22
N VAL A 110 9.80 25.14 -14.49
CA VAL A 110 9.41 26.16 -15.49
C VAL A 110 7.89 26.14 -15.75
N PHE A 111 7.27 24.97 -15.77
CA PHE A 111 5.83 24.81 -16.00
C PHE A 111 4.97 25.01 -14.74
N GLY A 112 5.56 25.41 -13.61
CA GLY A 112 4.83 25.68 -12.37
C GLY A 112 4.28 24.44 -11.67
N GLN A 113 4.69 23.23 -12.08
CA GLN A 113 4.23 21.95 -11.50
C GLN A 113 5.12 21.47 -10.34
N TRP A 114 5.93 22.36 -9.76
CA TRP A 114 6.89 22.02 -8.72
C TRP A 114 6.21 21.43 -7.47
N LYS A 115 5.20 22.10 -6.94
CA LYS A 115 4.54 21.70 -5.70
C LYS A 115 3.86 20.32 -5.82
N PRO A 116 2.99 20.06 -6.82
CA PRO A 116 2.43 18.72 -7.03
C PRO A 116 3.51 17.65 -7.24
N SER A 117 4.59 17.97 -7.95
CA SER A 117 5.68 17.02 -8.17
C SER A 117 6.42 16.66 -6.89
N MET A 118 6.65 17.62 -6.00
CA MET A 118 7.27 17.35 -4.69
C MET A 118 6.36 16.56 -3.77
N GLU A 119 5.04 16.77 -3.84
CA GLU A 119 4.06 15.97 -3.11
C GLU A 119 4.11 14.50 -3.58
N THR A 120 4.06 14.25 -4.90
CA THR A 120 4.19 12.89 -5.45
C THR A 120 5.53 12.23 -5.10
N LEU A 121 6.64 12.97 -5.21
CA LEU A 121 7.96 12.45 -4.85
C LEU A 121 8.02 12.06 -3.37
N SER A 122 7.45 12.88 -2.48
CA SER A 122 7.40 12.59 -1.04
C SER A 122 6.58 11.32 -0.76
N PHE A 123 5.46 11.12 -1.46
CA PHE A 123 4.69 9.88 -1.36
C PHE A 123 5.50 8.65 -1.80
N VAL A 124 6.13 8.71 -2.97
CA VAL A 124 6.90 7.59 -3.52
C VAL A 124 8.10 7.26 -2.61
N MET A 125 8.76 8.27 -2.05
CA MET A 125 9.88 8.10 -1.12
C MET A 125 9.52 7.31 0.15
N ILE A 126 8.26 7.30 0.55
CA ILE A 126 7.78 6.53 1.72
C ILE A 126 7.14 5.21 1.27
N ALA A 127 6.25 5.27 0.29
CA ALA A 127 5.47 4.11 -0.16
C ALA A 127 6.35 3.04 -0.83
N ALA A 128 7.32 3.43 -1.66
CA ALA A 128 8.15 2.48 -2.40
C ALA A 128 9.06 1.64 -1.47
N PRO A 129 9.81 2.22 -0.51
CA PRO A 129 10.59 1.42 0.44
C PRO A 129 9.73 0.48 1.28
N ILE A 130 8.57 0.94 1.77
CA ILE A 130 7.65 0.11 2.56
C ILE A 130 7.16 -1.07 1.72
N SER A 131 6.73 -0.83 0.48
CA SER A 131 6.26 -1.87 -0.45
C SER A 131 7.37 -2.86 -0.82
N CYS A 132 8.59 -2.37 -1.03
CA CYS A 132 9.76 -3.21 -1.27
C CYS A 132 10.07 -4.13 -0.09
N ILE A 133 10.06 -3.58 1.13
CA ILE A 133 10.32 -4.35 2.36
C ILE A 133 9.22 -5.38 2.58
N LEU A 134 7.94 -4.97 2.53
CA LEU A 134 6.82 -5.88 2.68
C LEU A 134 6.83 -6.97 1.61
N GLY A 135 7.06 -6.60 0.35
CA GLY A 135 7.13 -7.53 -0.76
C GLY A 135 8.26 -8.54 -0.62
N LEU A 136 9.45 -8.08 -0.21
CA LEU A 136 10.61 -8.95 0.02
C LEU A 136 10.36 -9.90 1.19
N VAL A 137 9.82 -9.41 2.32
CA VAL A 137 9.53 -10.23 3.50
C VAL A 137 8.49 -11.30 3.18
N LEU A 138 7.38 -10.93 2.56
CA LEU A 138 6.32 -11.88 2.18
C LEU A 138 6.81 -12.87 1.11
N GLY A 139 7.63 -12.43 0.15
CA GLY A 139 8.23 -13.29 -0.87
C GLY A 139 9.19 -14.32 -0.28
N VAL A 140 10.08 -13.89 0.63
CA VAL A 140 10.98 -14.79 1.38
C VAL A 140 10.19 -15.75 2.26
N TRP A 141 9.11 -15.29 2.90
CA TRP A 141 8.28 -16.14 3.75
C TRP A 141 7.52 -17.19 2.94
N GLY A 142 6.97 -16.80 1.79
CA GLY A 142 6.36 -17.73 0.83
C GLY A 142 7.36 -18.77 0.31
N TYR A 143 8.61 -18.38 0.03
CA TYR A 143 9.65 -19.34 -0.35
C TYR A 143 9.94 -20.37 0.76
N LYS A 144 9.94 -19.95 2.04
CA LYS A 144 10.21 -20.85 3.17
C LYS A 144 9.07 -21.79 3.53
N SER A 145 7.82 -21.41 3.26
CA SER A 145 6.65 -22.19 3.67
C SER A 145 5.66 -22.37 2.52
N LYS A 146 5.47 -23.64 2.12
CA LYS A 146 4.48 -24.02 1.11
C LYS A 146 3.05 -23.60 1.48
N VAL A 147 2.73 -23.57 2.77
CA VAL A 147 1.41 -23.14 3.27
C VAL A 147 1.22 -21.64 3.04
N VAL A 148 2.25 -20.84 3.36
CA VAL A 148 2.22 -19.38 3.16
C VAL A 148 2.16 -19.06 1.68
N GLU A 149 2.95 -19.74 0.85
CA GLU A 149 2.85 -19.60 -0.60
C GLU A 149 1.45 -19.91 -1.13
N ALA A 150 0.88 -21.05 -0.74
CA ALA A 150 -0.46 -21.46 -1.19
C ALA A 150 -1.54 -20.45 -0.76
N ALA A 151 -1.40 -19.82 0.40
CA ALA A 151 -2.29 -18.76 0.88
C ALA A 151 -2.06 -17.41 0.16
N LEU A 152 -0.81 -17.06 -0.17
CA LEU A 152 -0.48 -15.81 -0.85
C LEU A 152 -0.86 -15.81 -2.33
N GLN A 153 -0.66 -16.94 -3.04
CA GLN A 153 -0.94 -17.02 -4.47
C GLN A 153 -2.32 -16.50 -4.91
N PRO A 154 -3.46 -16.91 -4.29
CA PRO A 154 -4.77 -16.40 -4.68
C PRO A 154 -4.88 -14.88 -4.44
N LEU A 155 -4.38 -14.37 -3.31
CA LEU A 155 -4.39 -12.94 -3.00
C LEU A 155 -3.59 -12.14 -4.03
N LEU A 156 -2.40 -12.62 -4.39
CA LEU A 156 -1.53 -12.00 -5.38
C LEU A 156 -2.16 -12.01 -6.78
N ASN A 157 -2.83 -13.10 -7.15
CA ASN A 157 -3.51 -13.21 -8.45
C ASN A 157 -4.71 -12.25 -8.52
N VAL A 158 -5.48 -12.12 -7.43
CA VAL A 158 -6.59 -11.16 -7.35
C VAL A 158 -6.06 -9.73 -7.46
N ALA A 159 -5.04 -9.38 -6.67
CA ALA A 159 -4.47 -8.03 -6.67
C ALA A 159 -3.88 -7.60 -8.02
N GLN A 160 -3.37 -8.54 -8.82
CA GLN A 160 -2.78 -8.27 -10.14
C GLN A 160 -3.79 -8.28 -11.29
N THR A 161 -4.96 -8.90 -11.10
CA THR A 161 -5.99 -9.00 -12.16
C THR A 161 -7.11 -7.98 -12.01
N MET A 162 -7.31 -7.45 -10.79
CA MET A 162 -8.31 -6.42 -10.54
C MET A 162 -7.91 -5.08 -11.18
N PRO A 163 -8.85 -4.38 -11.84
CA PRO A 163 -8.62 -3.02 -12.31
C PRO A 163 -8.27 -2.06 -11.16
N HIS A 164 -7.42 -1.06 -11.44
CA HIS A 164 -6.97 -0.08 -10.43
C HIS A 164 -8.13 0.58 -9.66
N TYR A 165 -9.20 0.95 -10.38
CA TYR A 165 -10.38 1.59 -9.80
C TYR A 165 -11.20 0.67 -8.89
N SER A 166 -11.13 -0.65 -9.07
CA SER A 166 -11.98 -1.60 -8.33
C SER A 166 -11.58 -1.70 -6.86
N TYR A 167 -10.30 -1.60 -6.53
CA TYR A 167 -9.84 -1.64 -5.14
C TYR A 167 -9.75 -0.25 -4.49
N LEU A 168 -9.67 0.82 -5.29
CA LEU A 168 -9.62 2.19 -4.76
C LEU A 168 -10.88 2.52 -3.94
N ILE A 169 -12.06 2.09 -4.41
CA ILE A 169 -13.33 2.32 -3.71
C ILE A 169 -13.32 1.67 -2.30
N PRO A 170 -13.03 0.35 -2.15
CA PRO A 170 -12.85 -0.25 -0.83
C PRO A 170 -11.87 0.50 0.07
N VAL A 171 -10.69 0.87 -0.46
CA VAL A 171 -9.68 1.60 0.34
C VAL A 171 -10.24 2.93 0.85
N LEU A 172 -10.94 3.69 0.01
CA LEU A 172 -11.58 4.95 0.41
C LEU A 172 -12.69 4.72 1.44
N VAL A 173 -13.48 3.65 1.31
CA VAL A 173 -14.53 3.31 2.27
C VAL A 173 -13.95 2.93 3.63
N PHE A 174 -12.83 2.20 3.68
CA PHE A 174 -12.22 1.81 4.95
C PHE A 174 -11.38 2.94 5.58
N PHE A 175 -10.52 3.60 4.80
CA PHE A 175 -9.51 4.54 5.29
C PHE A 175 -9.88 6.02 5.12
N GLY A 176 -10.99 6.31 4.44
CA GLY A 176 -11.43 7.67 4.14
C GLY A 176 -10.71 8.30 2.94
N VAL A 177 -11.02 9.57 2.69
CA VAL A 177 -10.35 10.37 1.66
C VAL A 177 -9.17 11.10 2.30
N GLY A 178 -7.99 10.97 1.72
CA GLY A 178 -6.79 11.70 2.17
C GLY A 178 -5.48 11.04 1.75
N ASP A 179 -4.40 11.74 2.05
CA ASP A 179 -3.01 11.38 1.70
C ASP A 179 -2.58 10.02 2.25
N HIS A 180 -2.99 9.71 3.48
CA HIS A 180 -2.70 8.41 4.12
C HIS A 180 -3.40 7.25 3.41
N ALA A 181 -4.64 7.44 2.95
CA ALA A 181 -5.38 6.41 2.22
C ALA A 181 -4.75 6.15 0.84
N ALA A 182 -4.31 7.21 0.16
CA ALA A 182 -3.58 7.10 -1.12
C ALA A 182 -2.25 6.35 -0.96
N ALA A 183 -1.49 6.62 0.13
CA ALA A 183 -0.26 5.89 0.43
C ALA A 183 -0.52 4.39 0.67
N ILE A 184 -1.55 4.05 1.45
CA ILE A 184 -1.94 2.65 1.71
C ILE A 184 -2.37 1.95 0.41
N ALA A 185 -3.19 2.60 -0.41
CA ALA A 185 -3.61 2.06 -1.71
C ALA A 185 -2.39 1.75 -2.59
N THR A 186 -1.43 2.68 -2.66
CA THR A 186 -0.19 2.53 -3.43
C THR A 186 0.63 1.35 -2.93
N ILE A 187 0.76 1.19 -1.61
CA ILE A 187 1.52 0.08 -1.01
C ILE A 187 0.87 -1.27 -1.35
N ILE A 188 -0.45 -1.37 -1.20
CA ILE A 188 -1.20 -2.59 -1.52
C ILE A 188 -1.04 -2.95 -2.99
N PHE A 189 -1.01 -1.96 -3.87
CA PHE A 189 -0.87 -2.18 -5.31
C PHE A 189 0.55 -2.55 -5.75
N ALA A 190 1.57 -1.93 -5.14
CA ALA A 190 2.96 -2.15 -5.51
C ALA A 190 3.56 -3.44 -4.91
N THR A 191 3.02 -3.92 -3.79
CA THR A 191 3.54 -5.11 -3.09
C THR A 191 3.46 -6.42 -3.91
N PRO A 192 2.36 -6.77 -4.61
CA PRO A 192 2.21 -8.05 -5.31
C PRO A 192 3.31 -8.41 -6.33
N PRO A 193 3.70 -7.53 -7.28
CA PRO A 193 4.78 -7.86 -8.21
C PRO A 193 6.11 -8.10 -7.47
N MET A 194 6.40 -7.33 -6.41
CA MET A 194 7.60 -7.52 -5.59
C MET A 194 7.61 -8.86 -4.87
N VAL A 195 6.49 -9.29 -4.28
CA VAL A 195 6.36 -10.62 -3.65
C VAL A 195 6.62 -11.71 -4.67
N ARG A 196 6.00 -11.61 -5.85
CA ARG A 196 6.07 -12.64 -6.88
C ARG A 196 7.47 -12.77 -7.46
N LEU A 197 8.12 -11.66 -7.77
CA LEU A 197 9.48 -11.64 -8.32
C LEU A 197 10.52 -12.09 -7.29
N THR A 198 10.33 -11.76 -6.01
CA THR A 198 11.18 -12.29 -4.93
C THR A 198 11.02 -13.81 -4.78
N LEU A 199 9.77 -14.31 -4.75
CA LEU A 199 9.49 -15.74 -4.59
C LEU A 199 10.03 -16.54 -5.78
N LEU A 200 9.79 -16.09 -7.01
CA LEU A 200 10.31 -16.73 -8.22
C LEU A 200 11.83 -16.68 -8.27
N GLY A 201 12.43 -15.53 -7.95
CA GLY A 201 13.89 -15.39 -7.93
C GLY A 201 14.57 -16.35 -6.97
N LEU A 202 14.01 -16.56 -5.78
CA LEU A 202 14.53 -17.53 -4.81
C LEU A 202 14.35 -18.98 -5.29
N LYS A 203 13.26 -19.30 -6.00
CA LYS A 203 13.01 -20.63 -6.57
C LYS A 203 13.86 -20.94 -7.80
N ASN A 204 14.26 -19.92 -8.54
CA ASN A 204 15.09 -20.05 -9.74
C ASN A 204 16.57 -20.33 -9.42
N VAL A 205 16.98 -20.24 -8.15
CA VAL A 205 18.34 -20.58 -7.73
C VAL A 205 18.57 -22.08 -7.93
N SER A 206 19.64 -22.44 -8.66
CA SER A 206 20.00 -23.84 -8.93
C SER A 206 20.18 -24.62 -7.61
N PRO A 207 19.62 -25.85 -7.50
CA PRO A 207 19.83 -26.71 -6.34
C PRO A 207 21.31 -26.92 -6.00
N GLU A 208 22.19 -26.99 -7.01
CA GLU A 208 23.63 -27.17 -6.85
C GLU A 208 24.27 -26.02 -6.04
N VAL A 209 23.80 -24.79 -6.25
CA VAL A 209 24.28 -23.61 -5.51
C VAL A 209 23.83 -23.69 -4.04
N VAL A 210 22.62 -24.21 -3.80
CA VAL A 210 22.09 -24.41 -2.45
C VAL A 210 22.86 -25.52 -1.73
N GLU A 211 23.10 -26.65 -2.39
CA GLU A 211 23.88 -27.77 -1.88
C GLU A 211 25.33 -27.36 -1.59
N ALA A 212 25.99 -26.61 -2.48
CA ALA A 212 27.32 -26.07 -2.23
C ALA A 212 27.37 -25.16 -0.99
N GLY A 213 26.34 -24.34 -0.79
CA GLY A 213 26.18 -23.51 0.42
C GLY A 213 26.03 -24.35 1.70
N MET A 214 25.25 -25.44 1.64
CA MET A 214 25.08 -26.37 2.77
C MET A 214 26.37 -27.13 3.08
N MET A 215 27.09 -27.61 2.05
CA MET A 215 28.39 -28.30 2.21
C MET A 215 29.48 -27.37 2.75
N SER A 216 29.33 -26.06 2.53
CA SER A 216 30.20 -25.03 3.13
C SER A 216 29.88 -24.73 4.60
N GLY A 217 28.93 -25.43 5.21
CA GLY A 217 28.54 -25.27 6.62
C GLY A 217 27.60 -24.09 6.90
N CYS A 218 26.91 -23.55 5.89
CA CYS A 218 25.97 -22.45 6.10
C CYS A 218 24.74 -22.91 6.91
N SER A 219 24.40 -22.18 7.97
CA SER A 219 23.09 -22.31 8.62
C SER A 219 21.95 -21.82 7.71
N ASN A 220 20.70 -22.19 7.98
CA ASN A 220 19.54 -21.75 7.17
C ASN A 220 19.44 -20.22 7.00
N PHE A 221 19.84 -19.46 8.01
CA PHE A 221 19.87 -18.00 7.94
C PHE A 221 21.03 -17.51 7.06
N GLN A 222 22.22 -18.11 7.22
CA GLN A 222 23.38 -17.78 6.40
C GLN A 222 23.17 -18.15 4.93
N LEU A 223 22.56 -19.31 4.66
CA LEU A 223 22.20 -19.77 3.32
C LEU A 223 21.27 -18.76 2.64
N LEU A 224 20.25 -18.26 3.35
CA LEU A 224 19.35 -17.24 2.82
C LEU A 224 20.09 -15.94 2.46
N TYR A 225 20.81 -15.35 3.42
CA TYR A 225 21.39 -14.01 3.25
C TYR A 225 22.69 -13.99 2.43
N LYS A 226 23.49 -15.06 2.47
CA LYS A 226 24.79 -15.12 1.80
C LYS A 226 24.76 -15.83 0.46
N VAL A 227 23.77 -16.71 0.22
CA VAL A 227 23.70 -17.52 -1.01
C VAL A 227 22.45 -17.19 -1.81
N LEU A 228 21.26 -17.40 -1.25
CA LEU A 228 20.01 -17.27 -1.99
C LEU A 228 19.71 -15.83 -2.43
N ILE A 229 19.67 -14.87 -1.50
CA ILE A 229 19.36 -13.46 -1.82
C ILE A 229 20.38 -12.87 -2.80
N PRO A 230 21.70 -13.04 -2.62
CA PRO A 230 22.68 -12.54 -3.58
C PRO A 230 22.58 -13.19 -4.96
N THR A 231 22.23 -14.47 -5.04
CA THR A 231 22.06 -15.18 -6.32
C THR A 231 20.77 -14.74 -7.04
N ALA A 232 19.68 -14.57 -6.29
CA ALA A 232 18.39 -14.08 -6.78
C ALA A 232 18.32 -12.56 -7.00
N ARG A 233 19.42 -11.82 -6.77
CA ARG A 233 19.45 -10.35 -6.75
C ARG A 233 18.83 -9.70 -7.99
N ARG A 234 19.01 -10.31 -9.17
CA ARG A 234 18.53 -9.75 -10.43
C ARG A 234 17.01 -9.72 -10.47
N ASP A 235 16.37 -10.82 -10.08
CA ASP A 235 14.91 -10.93 -10.06
C ASP A 235 14.30 -10.04 -8.97
N ILE A 236 14.97 -9.95 -7.80
CA ILE A 236 14.58 -9.04 -6.73
C ILE A 236 14.67 -7.56 -7.20
N LEU A 237 15.72 -7.19 -7.94
CA LEU A 237 15.88 -5.83 -8.48
C LEU A 237 14.85 -5.51 -9.57
N ILE A 238 14.43 -6.50 -10.37
CA ILE A 238 13.28 -6.33 -11.28
C ILE A 238 12.02 -6.08 -10.45
N GLY A 239 11.85 -6.76 -9.32
CA GLY A 239 10.77 -6.51 -8.37
C GLY A 239 10.75 -5.08 -7.84
N VAL A 240 11.90 -4.56 -7.40
CA VAL A 240 12.04 -3.17 -6.95
C VAL A 240 11.65 -2.19 -8.04
N ASN A 241 12.02 -2.47 -9.29
CA ASN A 241 11.66 -1.63 -10.43
C ASN A 241 10.16 -1.67 -10.77
N GLN A 242 9.40 -2.70 -10.37
CA GLN A 242 7.94 -2.74 -10.56
C GLN A 242 7.17 -2.05 -9.43
N VAL A 243 7.86 -1.69 -8.34
CA VAL A 243 7.28 -0.96 -7.20
C VAL A 243 7.27 0.55 -7.46
N ILE A 244 8.20 1.05 -8.29
CA ILE A 244 8.43 2.46 -8.62
C ILE A 244 7.76 2.78 -9.95
#